data_AF-A0A7S2HAD7-F1
#
_entry.id   AF-A0A7S2HAD7-F1
#
_cell.length_a   1.000
_cell.length_b   1.000
_cell.length_c   1.000
_cell.angle_alpha   90.00
_cell.angle_beta   90.00
_cell.angle_gamma   90.00
#
_symmetry.space_group_name_H-M   'P 1'
#
loop_
_entity.id
_entity.type
_entity.pdbx_description
1 polymer ?
#
loop_
_entity_poly.entity_id
_entity_poly.type
_entity_poly.pdbx_seq_one_letter_code
_entity_poly.pdbx_strand_id
1 'polypeptide(L)'
;AMNVLMSLRAAGVKCLGGPRAMKSGICDVPAEELKCEYGDLTCMVEVVENMDEAIDWIHKYGSGHTEAIVCDDGAEVGEEFLRRVDAACVFKNASTRFADGYRFGLGAEVGIS
;
A
#
# COMPACT_ATOMS: atom_id res chain seq x y z
N ALA A 1 -6.20 -7.57 10.37
CA ALA A 1 -7.00 -7.10 9.22
C ALA A 1 -8.30 -6.40 9.65
N MET A 2 -9.22 -7.08 10.34
CA MET A 2 -10.56 -6.55 10.61
C MET A 2 -10.59 -5.21 11.37
N ASN A 3 -9.71 -5.02 12.37
CA ASN A 3 -9.60 -3.75 13.10
C ASN A 3 -9.16 -2.57 12.21
N VAL A 4 -8.30 -2.81 11.22
CA VAL A 4 -7.84 -1.74 10.30
C VAL A 4 -8.98 -1.32 9.37
N LEU A 5 -9.70 -2.29 8.80
CA LEU A 5 -10.86 -2.01 7.94
C LEU A 5 -11.97 -1.27 8.70
N MET A 6 -12.24 -1.64 9.95
CA MET A 6 -13.20 -0.93 10.79
C MET A 6 -12.77 0.52 11.04
N SER A 7 -11.49 0.76 11.37
CA SER A 7 -10.96 2.12 11.55
C SER A 7 -11.05 2.96 10.27
N LEU A 8 -10.75 2.37 9.10
CA LEU A 8 -10.89 3.05 7.81
C LEU A 8 -12.35 3.44 7.55
N ARG A 9 -13.29 2.50 7.73
CA ARG A 9 -14.73 2.76 7.57
C ARG A 9 -15.24 3.82 8.54
N ALA A 10 -14.79 3.79 9.79
CA ALA A 10 -15.14 4.80 10.80
C ALA A 10 -14.60 6.20 10.43
N ALA A 11 -13.47 6.28 9.73
CA ALA A 11 -12.92 7.51 9.18
C ALA A 11 -13.61 7.96 7.87
N GLY A 12 -14.65 7.25 7.40
CA GLY A 12 -15.38 7.57 6.18
C GLY A 12 -14.76 7.04 4.89
N VAL A 13 -13.77 6.14 4.98
CA VAL A 13 -13.10 5.56 3.81
C VAL A 13 -13.95 4.45 3.18
N LYS A 14 -14.26 4.59 1.88
CA LYS A 14 -14.85 3.53 1.07
C LYS A 14 -13.82 2.43 0.84
N CYS A 15 -14.08 1.24 1.37
CA CYS A 15 -13.19 0.08 1.22
C CYS A 15 -13.71 -0.83 0.10
N LEU A 16 -12.98 -0.88 -1.02
CA LEU A 16 -13.26 -1.76 -2.17
C LEU A 16 -12.43 -3.05 -2.06
N GLY A 17 -12.94 -4.17 -2.54
CA GLY A 17 -12.27 -5.47 -2.49
C GLY A 17 -11.75 -5.93 -3.86
N GLY A 18 -10.51 -6.43 -3.88
CA GLY A 18 -10.02 -7.29 -4.96
C GLY A 18 -10.60 -8.72 -4.89
N PRO A 19 -10.32 -9.59 -5.89
CA PRO A 19 -10.85 -10.95 -5.95
C PRO A 19 -10.78 -11.76 -4.65
N ARG A 20 -9.65 -11.81 -3.95
CA ARG A 20 -9.54 -12.62 -2.71
C ARG A 20 -10.13 -11.90 -1.51
N ALA A 21 -10.05 -10.58 -1.44
CA ALA A 21 -10.76 -9.79 -0.43
C ALA A 21 -12.29 -9.98 -0.52
N MET A 22 -12.87 -9.99 -1.72
CA MET A 22 -14.28 -10.27 -1.93
C MET A 22 -14.64 -11.71 -1.55
N LYS A 23 -13.84 -12.68 -2.00
CA LYS A 23 -14.06 -14.11 -1.69
C LYS A 23 -13.98 -14.42 -0.18
N SER A 24 -13.12 -13.71 0.56
CA SER A 24 -12.97 -13.88 2.01
C SER A 24 -14.02 -13.13 2.83
N GLY A 25 -14.84 -12.27 2.20
CA GLY A 25 -15.88 -11.51 2.87
C GLY A 25 -15.37 -10.36 3.74
N ILE A 26 -14.12 -9.92 3.55
CA ILE A 26 -13.59 -8.75 4.29
C ILE A 26 -14.06 -7.42 3.68
N CYS A 27 -14.43 -7.43 2.39
CA CYS A 27 -15.01 -6.31 1.67
C CYS A 27 -16.34 -6.72 1.03
N ASP A 28 -17.28 -5.77 0.98
CA ASP A 28 -18.64 -5.99 0.50
C ASP A 28 -18.85 -5.46 -0.93
N VAL A 29 -17.95 -4.57 -1.40
CA VAL A 29 -18.04 -3.91 -2.71
C VAL A 29 -16.77 -4.21 -3.50
N PRO A 30 -16.86 -4.79 -4.72
CA PRO A 30 -15.69 -5.06 -5.53
C PRO A 30 -15.09 -3.76 -6.09
N ALA A 31 -13.78 -3.74 -6.30
CA ALA A 31 -13.14 -2.73 -7.12
C ALA A 31 -13.48 -2.96 -8.60
N GLU A 32 -13.75 -1.88 -9.34
CA GLU A 32 -13.98 -1.94 -10.80
C GLU A 32 -12.69 -2.23 -11.56
N GLU A 33 -11.59 -1.62 -11.11
CA GLU A 33 -10.25 -1.79 -11.66
C GLU A 33 -9.24 -2.07 -10.53
N LEU A 34 -8.26 -2.94 -10.81
CA LEU A 34 -7.21 -3.29 -9.84
C LEU A 34 -6.01 -2.33 -9.87
N LYS A 35 -5.86 -1.55 -10.94
CA LYS A 35 -4.85 -0.50 -11.09
C LYS A 35 -5.57 0.85 -11.21
N CYS A 36 -5.86 1.46 -10.07
CA CYS A 36 -6.59 2.72 -10.01
C CYS A 36 -6.04 3.60 -8.89
N GLU A 37 -5.77 4.87 -9.19
CA GLU A 37 -5.50 5.91 -8.20
C GLU A 37 -6.79 6.71 -7.98
N TYR A 38 -7.37 6.61 -6.78
CA TYR A 38 -8.68 7.22 -6.49
C TYR A 38 -8.62 8.71 -6.18
N GLY A 39 -7.54 9.19 -5.54
CA GLY A 39 -7.38 10.59 -5.16
C GLY A 39 -8.39 11.12 -4.12
N ASP A 40 -9.13 10.23 -3.44
CA ASP A 40 -10.14 10.57 -2.44
C ASP A 40 -10.16 9.57 -1.26
N LEU A 41 -11.21 9.60 -0.43
CA LEU A 41 -11.42 8.65 0.67
C LEU A 41 -11.88 7.27 0.19
N THR A 42 -11.15 6.68 -0.76
CA THR A 42 -11.37 5.32 -1.28
C THR A 42 -10.07 4.51 -1.19
N CYS A 43 -10.17 3.27 -0.75
CA CYS A 43 -9.05 2.35 -0.64
C CYS A 43 -9.45 0.97 -1.15
N MET A 44 -8.68 0.41 -2.09
CA MET A 44 -8.83 -0.98 -2.52
C MET A 44 -7.99 -1.88 -1.63
N VAL A 45 -8.57 -3.00 -1.23
CA VAL A 45 -7.97 -3.98 -0.33
C VAL A 45 -7.94 -5.31 -1.04
N GLU A 46 -6.77 -5.95 -1.05
CA GLU A 46 -6.59 -7.29 -1.54
C GLU A 46 -5.88 -8.15 -0.48
N VAL A 47 -6.18 -9.44 -0.49
CA VAL A 47 -5.49 -10.45 0.31
C VAL A 47 -4.44 -11.12 -0.56
N VAL A 48 -3.24 -11.33 -0.03
CA VAL A 48 -2.16 -12.10 -0.66
C VAL A 48 -1.70 -13.21 0.27
N GLU A 49 -1.18 -14.30 -0.28
CA GLU A 49 -0.80 -15.49 0.48
C GLU A 49 0.54 -15.32 1.20
N ASN A 50 1.47 -14.56 0.62
CA ASN A 50 2.83 -14.40 1.13
C ASN A 50 3.51 -13.13 0.55
N MET A 51 4.78 -12.95 0.92
CA MET A 51 5.60 -11.80 0.51
C MET A 51 5.88 -11.76 -0.99
N ASP A 52 6.15 -12.91 -1.61
CA ASP A 52 6.41 -12.98 -3.05
C ASP A 52 5.21 -12.46 -3.83
N GLU A 53 4.02 -12.92 -3.45
CA GLU A 53 2.78 -12.47 -4.08
C GLU A 53 2.49 -10.99 -3.82
N ALA A 54 2.83 -10.48 -2.62
CA ALA A 54 2.70 -9.05 -2.33
C ALA A 54 3.57 -8.20 -3.27
N ILE A 55 4.82 -8.63 -3.49
CA ILE A 55 5.76 -7.94 -4.36
C ILE A 55 5.31 -8.03 -5.83
N ASP A 56 4.89 -9.21 -6.29
CA ASP A 56 4.36 -9.39 -7.64
C ASP A 56 3.11 -8.52 -7.88
N TRP A 57 2.25 -8.40 -6.87
CA TRP A 57 1.08 -7.51 -6.92
C TRP A 57 1.50 -6.04 -7.07
N ILE A 58 2.46 -5.58 -6.26
CA ILE A 58 3.01 -4.22 -6.31
C ILE A 58 3.63 -3.95 -7.69
N HIS A 59 4.49 -4.83 -8.20
CA HIS A 59 5.11 -4.63 -9.51
C HIS A 59 4.09 -4.61 -10.66
N LYS A 60 3.02 -5.39 -10.56
CA LYS A 60 1.98 -5.47 -11.59
C LYS A 60 1.03 -4.27 -11.58
N TYR A 61 0.55 -3.88 -10.40
CA TYR A 61 -0.54 -2.90 -10.25
C TYR A 61 -0.08 -1.53 -9.76
N GLY A 62 1.09 -1.45 -9.13
CA GLY A 62 1.71 -0.20 -8.69
C GLY A 62 2.12 0.71 -9.85
N SER A 63 2.38 1.98 -9.52
CA SER A 63 2.95 2.97 -10.43
C SER A 63 4.48 3.09 -10.29
N GLY A 64 5.06 2.51 -9.24
CA GLY A 64 6.47 2.70 -8.89
C GLY A 64 6.76 3.98 -8.10
N HIS A 65 5.74 4.69 -7.60
CA HIS A 65 5.94 5.94 -6.85
C HIS A 65 6.41 5.72 -5.40
N THR A 66 5.55 5.13 -4.56
CA THR A 66 5.89 4.89 -3.15
C THR A 66 5.18 3.69 -2.60
N GLU A 67 5.95 2.77 -2.03
CA GLU A 67 5.48 1.50 -1.48
C GLU A 67 5.92 1.36 -0.02
N ALA A 68 5.14 0.64 0.78
CA ALA A 68 5.45 0.46 2.19
C ALA A 68 5.06 -0.92 2.72
N ILE A 69 5.88 -1.42 3.64
CA ILE A 69 5.60 -2.62 4.43
C ILE A 69 5.45 -2.27 5.91
N VAL A 70 4.49 -2.94 6.57
CA VAL A 70 4.38 -2.95 8.03
C VAL A 70 4.68 -4.36 8.53
N CYS A 71 5.69 -4.49 9.39
CA CYS A 71 6.14 -5.75 9.98
C CYS A 71 6.83 -5.52 11.33
N ASP A 72 7.12 -6.58 12.08
CA ASP A 72 7.91 -6.45 13.31
C ASP A 72 9.32 -5.90 13.01
N ASP A 73 9.87 -5.07 13.89
CA ASP A 73 11.12 -4.33 13.61
C ASP A 73 12.31 -5.24 13.27
N GLY A 74 12.40 -6.41 13.93
CA GLY A 74 13.44 -7.40 13.71
C GLY A 74 13.14 -8.43 12.62
N ALA A 75 12.02 -8.31 11.90
CA ALA A 75 11.63 -9.27 10.88
C ALA A 75 12.47 -9.11 9.60
N GLU A 76 13.13 -10.19 9.17
CA GLU A 76 13.94 -10.24 7.94
C GLU A 76 13.12 -9.84 6.70
N VAL A 77 11.82 -10.13 6.71
CA VAL A 77 10.90 -9.81 5.63
C VAL A 77 10.84 -8.32 5.31
N GLY A 78 11.08 -7.45 6.30
CA GLY A 78 11.14 -6.00 6.11
C GLY A 78 12.34 -5.60 5.26
N GLU A 79 13.51 -6.17 5.54
CA GLU A 79 14.74 -5.93 4.76
C GLU A 79 14.65 -6.54 3.36
N GLU A 80 13.96 -7.67 3.24
CA GLU A 80 13.72 -8.31 1.96
C GLU A 80 12.80 -7.47 1.06
N PHE A 81 11.70 -6.94 1.60
CA PHE A 81 10.79 -6.04 0.89
C PHE A 81 11.51 -4.79 0.38
N LEU A 82 12.33 -4.15 1.23
CA LEU A 82 13.13 -2.97 0.86
C LEU A 82 14.10 -3.25 -0.31
N ARG A 83 14.61 -4.49 -0.43
CA ARG A 83 15.53 -4.87 -1.52
C ARG A 83 14.82 -5.27 -2.82
N ARG A 84 13.61 -5.79 -2.74
CA ARG A 84 12.92 -6.44 -3.87
C ARG A 84 11.87 -5.56 -4.54
N VAL A 85 11.30 -4.60 -3.83
CA VAL A 85 10.34 -3.65 -4.40
C VAL A 85 11.09 -2.57 -5.17
N ASP A 86 10.67 -2.33 -6.41
CA ASP A 86 11.27 -1.34 -7.30
C ASP A 86 10.31 -0.16 -7.43
N ALA A 87 10.57 0.89 -6.64
CA ALA A 87 9.79 2.13 -6.59
C ALA A 87 10.71 3.29 -6.20
N ALA A 88 10.33 4.53 -6.51
CA ALA A 88 11.10 5.72 -6.16
C ALA A 88 11.33 5.85 -4.65
N CYS A 89 10.37 5.39 -3.83
CA CYS A 89 10.49 5.31 -2.38
C CYS A 89 9.92 3.98 -1.86
N VAL A 90 10.69 3.27 -1.04
CA VAL A 90 10.24 2.05 -0.34
C VAL A 90 10.46 2.22 1.17
N PHE A 91 9.40 2.05 1.95
CA PHE A 91 9.43 2.28 3.39
C PHE A 91 9.12 1.03 4.21
N LYS A 92 9.77 0.92 5.37
CA LYS A 92 9.45 -0.06 6.43
C LYS A 92 8.91 0.69 7.64
N ASN A 93 7.72 0.32 8.11
CA ASN A 93 7.07 0.88 9.29
C ASN A 93 6.91 2.42 9.28
N ALA A 94 6.78 3.02 8.09
CA ALA A 94 6.56 4.45 7.91
C ALA A 94 5.49 4.73 6.85
N SER A 95 4.81 5.86 6.97
CA SER A 95 3.75 6.27 6.04
C SER A 95 4.31 6.61 4.65
N THR A 96 3.59 6.22 3.60
CA THR A 96 3.88 6.64 2.21
C THR A 96 3.86 8.17 2.04
N ARG A 97 3.21 8.91 2.95
CA ARG A 97 3.20 10.39 2.94
C ARG A 97 4.56 11.04 3.16
N PHE A 98 5.57 10.28 3.59
CA PHE A 98 6.93 10.79 3.77
C PHE A 98 7.69 11.01 2.47
N ALA A 99 7.24 10.46 1.33
CA ALA A 99 7.83 10.75 0.02
C ALA A 99 7.52 12.21 -0.36
N ASP A 100 8.45 13.10 0.00
CA ASP A 100 8.39 14.56 -0.14
C ASP A 100 9.76 15.14 0.22
N GLY A 101 10.31 16.02 -0.63
CA GLY A 101 11.66 16.55 -0.52
C GLY A 101 11.90 17.35 0.76
N TYR A 102 10.91 18.08 1.28
CA TYR A 102 11.05 18.75 2.58
C TYR A 102 11.15 17.71 3.70
N ARG A 103 10.31 16.68 3.68
CA ARG A 103 10.36 15.57 4.65
C ARG A 103 11.67 14.77 4.58
N PHE A 104 12.30 14.71 3.42
CA PHE A 104 13.63 14.11 3.24
C PHE A 104 14.80 15.02 3.64
N GLY A 105 14.52 16.27 4.03
CA GLY A 105 15.56 17.24 4.42
C GLY A 105 16.25 17.93 3.25
N LEU A 106 15.68 17.88 2.04
CA LEU A 106 16.18 18.58 0.86
C LEU A 106 15.74 20.07 0.82
N GLY A 107 14.84 20.46 1.72
CA GLY A 107 14.30 21.82 1.84
C GLY A 107 13.16 22.09 0.84
N ALA A 108 13.37 21.83 -0.45
CA ALA A 108 12.36 21.95 -1.49
C ALA A 108 12.56 20.88 -2.58
N GLU A 109 11.53 20.64 -3.38
CA GLU A 109 11.58 19.77 -4.56
C GLU A 109 10.88 20.44 -5.75
N VAL A 110 11.27 20.04 -6.97
CA VAL A 110 10.51 20.39 -8.19
C VAL A 110 9.31 19.44 -8.35
N GLY A 111 9.48 18.19 -7.91
CA GLY A 111 8.50 17.12 -7.92
C GLY A 111 9.18 15.77 -7.71
N ILE A 112 8.38 14.73 -7.59
CA ILE A 112 8.85 13.34 -7.51
C ILE A 112 8.88 12.77 -8.94
N SER A 113 9.99 12.13 -9.30
CA SER A 113 10.22 11.54 -10.63
C SER A 113 9.53 10.19 -10.80
#